data_AF-A0A821YIC8-F1
#
_entry.id   AF-A0A821YIC8-F1
#
_cell.length_a   1.000
_cell.length_b   1.000
_cell.length_c   1.000
_cell.angle_alpha   90.00
_cell.angle_beta   90.00
_cell.angle_gamma   90.00
#
_symmetry.space_group_name_H-M   'P 1'
#
loop_
_entity.id
_entity.type
_entity.pdbx_description
1 polymer ?
#
loop_
_entity_poly.entity_id
_entity_poly.type
_entity_poly.pdbx_seq_one_letter_code
_entity_poly.pdbx_strand_id
1 'polypeptide(L)'
;MMLYLFLFFVGLLFVYIKFQYFTLRGPIPGLSPHFFFGNLIQTGLLSGRRVSSEVYILLNGQFGDIYQYWLGFIHFVVVHNIDDVQYILSHRNIYDQGQIFLEKFSILVPNSIICNIGAKFKRHGAFAMPLFRRSKIISNINIVIDGTDKLLDRWRARPTGQVHTDVVEQCQNLLLEIFGLIAFDYDLETLDGNDSGNKNELTKALRDIMSIFRMIIYAPNIVSTVYLKLSPKYRRASATVERYLHRMVEQELAETPDSRLQRKKTSLIASLVSSLQADEPAEARKKEAEKKGKVYS
;
A
#
# COMPACT_ATOMS: atom_id res chain seq x y z
N MET A 1 -11.00 -32.87 -36.39
CA MET A 1 -9.80 -32.04 -36.63
C MET A 1 -9.76 -30.79 -35.73
N MET A 2 -10.81 -29.94 -35.73
CA MET A 2 -10.82 -28.72 -34.90
C MET A 2 -10.68 -28.94 -33.38
N LEU A 3 -11.30 -29.99 -32.82
CA LEU A 3 -11.15 -30.31 -31.39
C LEU A 3 -9.70 -30.67 -31.00
N TYR A 4 -8.99 -31.41 -31.85
CA TYR A 4 -7.60 -31.79 -31.62
C TYR A 4 -6.65 -30.60 -31.71
N LEU A 5 -6.87 -29.70 -32.67
CA LEU A 5 -6.14 -28.42 -32.76
C LEU A 5 -6.38 -27.54 -31.54
N PHE A 6 -7.63 -27.46 -31.06
CA PHE A 6 -7.97 -26.72 -29.84
C PHE A 6 -7.27 -27.32 -28.61
N LEU A 7 -7.36 -28.63 -28.41
CA LEU A 7 -6.70 -29.32 -27.29
C LEU A 7 -5.17 -29.18 -27.36
N PHE A 8 -4.58 -29.24 -28.56
CA PHE A 8 -3.15 -29.02 -28.77
C PHE A 8 -2.74 -27.58 -28.40
N PHE A 9 -3.50 -26.58 -28.83
CA PHE A 9 -3.27 -25.18 -28.48
C PHE A 9 -3.41 -24.93 -26.97
N VAL A 10 -4.45 -25.49 -26.35
CA VAL A 10 -4.63 -25.45 -24.89
C VAL A 10 -3.46 -26.13 -24.17
N GLY A 11 -2.97 -27.25 -24.69
CA GLY A 11 -1.80 -27.96 -24.16
C GLY A 11 -0.51 -27.14 -24.27
N LEU A 12 -0.24 -26.51 -25.42
CA LEU A 12 0.90 -25.61 -25.60
C LEU A 12 0.81 -24.38 -24.70
N LEU A 13 -0.38 -23.77 -24.60
CA LEU A 13 -0.64 -22.66 -23.70
C LEU A 13 -0.42 -23.07 -22.23
N PHE A 14 -0.86 -24.27 -21.85
CA PHE A 14 -0.64 -24.85 -20.53
C PHE A 14 0.86 -25.02 -20.22
N VAL A 15 1.62 -25.63 -21.14
CA VAL A 15 3.07 -25.81 -20.99
C VAL A 15 3.78 -24.46 -20.91
N TYR A 16 3.42 -23.51 -21.78
CA TYR A 16 3.99 -22.16 -21.78
C TYR A 16 3.74 -21.44 -20.45
N ILE A 17 2.49 -21.45 -19.96
CA ILE A 17 2.15 -20.82 -18.68
C ILE A 17 2.89 -21.50 -17.53
N LYS A 18 2.92 -22.85 -17.51
CA LYS A 18 3.61 -23.61 -16.46
C LYS A 18 5.10 -23.26 -16.44
N PHE A 19 5.74 -23.25 -17.60
CA PHE A 19 7.16 -22.97 -17.71
C PHE A 19 7.50 -21.53 -17.32
N GLN A 20 6.71 -20.56 -17.82
CA GLN A 20 6.96 -19.14 -17.59
C GLN A 20 6.72 -18.71 -16.13
N TYR A 21 5.67 -19.25 -15.50
CA TYR A 21 5.18 -18.75 -14.22
C TYR A 21 5.35 -19.72 -13.05
N PHE A 22 5.51 -21.02 -13.28
CA PHE A 22 5.41 -22.04 -12.22
C PHE A 22 6.53 -23.09 -12.30
N THR A 23 7.76 -22.61 -12.50
CA THR A 23 8.98 -23.42 -12.42
C THR A 23 9.97 -22.79 -11.43
N LEU A 24 10.68 -23.63 -10.68
CA LEU A 24 11.78 -23.18 -9.83
C LEU A 24 12.81 -22.45 -10.69
N ARG A 25 13.19 -21.24 -10.27
CA ARG A 25 14.17 -20.43 -10.99
C ARG A 25 15.55 -20.63 -10.37
N GLY A 26 16.50 -21.07 -11.18
CA GLY A 26 17.90 -21.21 -10.78
C GLY A 26 18.12 -22.24 -9.64
N PRO A 27 19.26 -22.15 -8.92
CA PRO A 27 19.65 -23.12 -7.91
C PRO A 27 18.99 -22.90 -6.54
N ILE A 28 18.14 -21.89 -6.38
CA ILE A 28 17.55 -21.53 -5.09
C ILE A 28 16.54 -22.63 -4.68
N PRO A 29 16.64 -23.21 -3.47
CA PRO A 29 15.68 -24.22 -3.02
C PRO A 29 14.31 -23.60 -2.78
N GLY A 30 13.24 -24.39 -2.84
CA GLY A 30 11.90 -23.85 -2.66
C GLY A 30 10.78 -24.85 -2.87
N LEU A 31 9.56 -24.40 -2.59
CA LEU A 31 8.37 -25.21 -2.83
C LEU A 31 8.03 -25.26 -4.32
N SER A 32 7.84 -26.47 -4.86
CA SER A 32 7.31 -26.64 -6.21
C SER A 32 5.89 -26.08 -6.30
N PRO A 33 5.64 -25.08 -7.16
CA PRO A 33 4.35 -24.41 -7.19
C PRO A 33 3.25 -25.25 -7.84
N HIS A 34 2.04 -25.15 -7.29
CA HIS A 34 0.83 -25.63 -7.93
C HIS A 34 0.45 -24.70 -9.11
N PHE A 35 0.00 -25.30 -10.22
CA PHE A 35 -0.23 -24.58 -11.48
C PHE A 35 -1.19 -23.38 -11.38
N PHE A 36 -2.25 -23.47 -10.58
CA PHE A 36 -3.24 -22.38 -10.48
C PHE A 36 -3.08 -21.47 -9.26
N PHE A 37 -2.38 -21.94 -8.23
CA PHE A 37 -2.41 -21.31 -6.90
C PHE A 37 -1.01 -21.04 -6.35
N GLY A 38 0.05 -21.30 -7.12
CA GLY A 38 1.41 -21.25 -6.61
C GLY A 38 1.54 -22.16 -5.39
N ASN A 39 2.02 -21.63 -4.28
CA ASN A 39 2.11 -22.36 -3.02
C ASN A 39 0.98 -22.00 -2.02
N LEU A 40 -0.07 -21.27 -2.43
CA LEU A 40 -1.11 -20.78 -1.51
C LEU A 40 -1.87 -21.89 -0.77
N ILE A 41 -2.12 -23.03 -1.43
CA ILE A 41 -2.78 -24.19 -0.82
C ILE A 41 -1.81 -24.89 0.14
N GLN A 42 -0.60 -25.21 -0.32
CA GLN A 42 0.42 -25.92 0.46
C GLN A 42 0.81 -25.17 1.73
N THR A 43 0.86 -23.84 1.67
CA THR A 43 1.19 -22.97 2.79
C THR A 43 0.01 -22.68 3.72
N GLY A 44 -1.21 -23.07 3.34
CA GLY A 44 -2.43 -22.81 4.11
C GLY A 44 -2.94 -21.36 4.02
N LEU A 45 -2.28 -20.48 3.27
CA LEU A 45 -2.64 -19.06 3.11
C LEU A 45 -4.02 -18.88 2.49
N LEU A 46 -4.37 -19.69 1.49
CA LEU A 46 -5.69 -19.60 0.85
C LEU A 46 -6.83 -19.94 1.81
N SER A 47 -6.59 -20.90 2.71
CA SER A 47 -7.56 -21.38 3.70
C SER A 47 -7.63 -20.52 4.98
N GLY A 48 -6.75 -19.53 5.13
CA GLY A 48 -6.60 -18.76 6.37
C GLY A 48 -6.10 -19.58 7.56
N ARG A 49 -5.61 -20.82 7.33
CA ARG A 49 -5.04 -21.68 8.38
C ARG A 49 -3.73 -21.14 8.94
N ARG A 50 -3.04 -20.29 8.17
CA ARG A 50 -1.78 -19.66 8.53
C ARG A 50 -1.74 -18.24 8.04
N VAL A 51 -0.97 -17.42 8.74
CA VAL A 51 -0.59 -16.07 8.29
C VAL A 51 0.76 -16.10 7.57
N SER A 52 1.08 -15.08 6.78
CA SER A 52 2.32 -15.03 5.98
C SER A 52 3.59 -15.20 6.81
N SER A 53 3.64 -14.66 8.03
CA SER A 53 4.80 -14.79 8.91
C SER A 53 5.08 -16.24 9.34
N GLU A 54 4.04 -17.01 9.65
CA GLU A 54 4.17 -18.44 9.99
C GLU A 54 4.69 -19.26 8.81
N VAL A 55 4.28 -18.88 7.59
CA VAL A 55 4.80 -19.49 6.36
C VAL A 55 6.28 -19.20 6.20
N TYR A 56 6.74 -17.98 6.51
CA TYR A 56 8.16 -17.64 6.44
C TYR A 56 9.00 -18.45 7.44
N ILE A 57 8.51 -18.59 8.68
CA ILE A 57 9.17 -19.41 9.69
C ILE A 57 9.27 -20.88 9.24
N LEU A 58 8.18 -21.44 8.71
CA LEU A 58 8.16 -22.83 8.25
C LEU A 58 9.13 -23.06 7.08
N LEU A 59 9.10 -22.17 6.08
CA LEU A 59 9.93 -22.33 4.89
C LEU A 59 11.41 -22.08 5.18
N ASN A 60 11.73 -21.13 6.07
CA ASN A 60 13.08 -20.95 6.56
C ASN A 60 13.58 -22.23 7.25
N GLY A 61 12.79 -22.79 8.18
CA GLY A 61 13.15 -24.04 8.85
C GLY A 61 13.36 -25.23 7.89
N GLN A 62 12.75 -25.21 6.70
CA GLN A 62 12.85 -26.28 5.72
C GLN A 62 14.00 -26.08 4.70
N PHE A 63 14.22 -24.84 4.26
CA PHE A 63 15.10 -24.53 3.11
C PHE A 63 16.29 -23.64 3.48
N GLY A 64 16.36 -23.15 4.72
CA GLY A 64 17.40 -22.25 5.21
C GLY A 64 17.12 -20.78 4.90
N ASP A 65 18.18 -19.98 4.89
CA ASP A 65 18.08 -18.52 4.86
C ASP A 65 17.59 -17.94 3.53
N ILE A 66 17.79 -18.67 2.42
CA ILE A 66 17.37 -18.25 1.08
C ILE A 66 16.51 -19.33 0.45
N TYR A 67 15.28 -18.97 0.11
CA TYR A 67 14.37 -19.89 -0.56
C TYR A 67 13.42 -19.16 -1.50
N GLN A 68 12.78 -19.92 -2.38
CA GLN A 68 11.77 -19.41 -3.30
C GLN A 68 10.41 -20.06 -3.13
N TYR A 69 9.36 -19.28 -3.34
CA TYR A 69 7.98 -19.78 -3.38
C TYR A 69 7.08 -18.84 -4.19
N TRP A 70 5.86 -19.25 -4.46
CA TRP A 70 4.86 -18.53 -5.25
C TRP A 70 3.68 -18.13 -4.39
N LEU A 71 3.40 -16.83 -4.36
CA LEU A 71 2.21 -16.25 -3.78
C LEU A 71 1.19 -16.04 -4.91
N GLY A 72 0.39 -17.06 -5.19
CA GLY A 72 -0.46 -17.10 -6.37
C GLY A 72 0.41 -17.10 -7.63
N PHE A 73 0.32 -16.04 -8.43
CA PHE A 73 1.06 -15.87 -9.68
C PHE A 73 2.38 -15.10 -9.54
N ILE A 74 2.70 -14.66 -8.31
CA ILE A 74 3.90 -13.85 -8.05
C ILE A 74 4.98 -14.75 -7.45
N HIS A 75 6.16 -14.74 -8.07
CA HIS A 75 7.34 -15.45 -7.60
C HIS A 75 8.08 -14.62 -6.55
N PHE A 76 8.40 -15.25 -5.41
CA PHE A 76 9.20 -14.67 -4.33
C PHE A 76 10.50 -15.43 -4.18
N VAL A 77 11.58 -14.66 -4.02
CA VAL A 77 12.79 -15.10 -3.35
C VAL A 77 12.78 -14.41 -1.98
N VAL A 78 12.87 -15.21 -0.92
CA VAL A 78 12.93 -14.72 0.46
C VAL A 78 14.35 -14.91 0.97
N VAL A 79 14.85 -13.87 1.64
CA VAL A 79 16.20 -13.80 2.17
C VAL A 79 16.10 -13.42 3.65
N HIS A 80 16.69 -14.25 4.53
CA HIS A 80 16.69 -14.05 5.98
C HIS A 80 18.03 -13.62 6.54
N ASN A 81 19.14 -13.94 5.85
CA ASN A 81 20.47 -13.54 6.28
C ASN A 81 20.59 -12.01 6.28
N ILE A 82 21.05 -11.43 7.39
CA ILE A 82 21.10 -9.97 7.58
C ILE A 82 22.07 -9.28 6.63
N ASP A 83 23.19 -9.92 6.30
CA ASP A 83 24.20 -9.36 5.39
C ASP A 83 23.64 -9.29 3.97
N ASP A 84 22.94 -10.34 3.54
CA ASP A 84 22.27 -10.38 2.24
C ASP A 84 21.12 -9.36 2.16
N VAL A 85 20.31 -9.23 3.22
CA VAL A 85 19.25 -8.21 3.31
C VAL A 85 19.85 -6.81 3.24
N GLN A 86 20.94 -6.55 3.97
CA GLN A 86 21.65 -5.28 3.92
C GLN A 86 22.17 -5.01 2.50
N TYR A 87 22.78 -6.01 1.86
CA TYR A 87 23.27 -5.90 0.49
C TYR A 87 22.16 -5.54 -0.49
N ILE A 88 21.01 -6.22 -0.43
CA ILE A 88 19.86 -5.95 -1.29
C ILE A 88 19.35 -4.51 -1.08
N LEU A 89 19.21 -4.08 0.18
CA LEU A 89 18.67 -2.76 0.51
C LEU A 89 19.65 -1.61 0.20
N SER A 90 20.96 -1.87 0.20
CA SER A 90 21.99 -0.88 -0.16
C SER A 90 22.23 -0.77 -1.67
N HIS A 91 22.01 -1.84 -2.45
CA HIS A 91 22.25 -1.87 -3.90
C HIS A 91 20.97 -1.65 -4.73
N ARG A 92 20.32 -0.50 -4.53
CA ARG A 92 19.06 -0.15 -5.22
C ARG A 92 19.18 0.02 -6.75
N ASN A 93 20.40 0.09 -7.29
CA ASN A 93 20.64 0.07 -8.73
C ASN A 93 20.49 -1.34 -9.32
N ILE A 94 20.66 -2.38 -8.51
CA ILE A 94 20.52 -3.79 -8.89
C ILE A 94 19.13 -4.31 -8.50
N TYR A 95 18.68 -3.95 -7.30
CA TYR A 95 17.41 -4.39 -6.74
C TYR A 95 16.38 -3.28 -6.77
N ASP A 96 15.45 -3.39 -7.71
CA ASP A 96 14.34 -2.47 -7.86
C ASP A 96 13.10 -2.92 -7.07
N GLN A 97 12.08 -2.07 -7.08
CA GLN A 97 10.84 -2.34 -6.38
C GLN A 97 10.12 -3.60 -6.92
N GLY A 98 9.68 -4.47 -6.01
CA GLY A 98 9.08 -5.75 -6.36
C GLY A 98 7.72 -5.65 -7.09
N GLN A 99 7.38 -6.71 -7.83
CA GLN A 99 6.17 -6.81 -8.65
C GLN A 99 4.86 -6.59 -7.89
N ILE A 100 4.78 -6.93 -6.59
CA ILE A 100 3.58 -6.63 -5.78
C ILE A 100 3.22 -5.14 -5.87
N PHE A 101 4.20 -4.26 -5.72
CA PHE A 101 3.93 -2.83 -5.70
C PHE A 101 3.66 -2.30 -7.11
N LEU A 102 4.49 -2.70 -8.07
CA LEU A 102 4.38 -2.22 -9.45
C LEU A 102 3.12 -2.73 -10.17
N GLU A 103 2.71 -3.96 -9.90
CA GLU A 103 1.61 -4.61 -10.63
C GLU A 103 0.32 -4.77 -9.83
N LYS A 104 0.37 -4.93 -8.49
CA LYS A 104 -0.85 -5.14 -7.69
C LYS A 104 -1.34 -3.85 -7.06
N PHE A 105 -0.46 -3.11 -6.38
CA PHE A 105 -0.85 -1.84 -5.77
C PHE A 105 -1.24 -0.80 -6.81
N SER A 106 -0.61 -0.80 -7.99
CA SER A 106 -0.94 0.12 -9.09
C SER A 106 -2.36 -0.03 -9.63
N ILE A 107 -2.97 -1.22 -9.51
CA ILE A 107 -4.38 -1.44 -9.88
C ILE A 107 -5.32 -0.76 -8.87
N LEU A 108 -4.93 -0.71 -7.59
CA LEU A 108 -5.74 -0.14 -6.51
C LEU A 108 -5.57 1.38 -6.40
N VAL A 109 -4.33 1.84 -6.44
CA VAL A 109 -3.95 3.25 -6.26
C VAL A 109 -2.90 3.64 -7.33
N PRO A 110 -3.35 3.84 -8.57
CA PRO A 110 -2.45 4.19 -9.67
C PRO A 110 -1.73 5.51 -9.38
N ASN A 111 -0.45 5.60 -9.77
CA ASN A 111 0.42 6.76 -9.56
C ASN A 111 0.71 7.13 -8.09
N SER A 112 0.34 6.29 -7.12
CA SER A 112 0.77 6.49 -5.73
C SER A 112 2.28 6.40 -5.59
N ILE A 113 2.85 7.07 -4.58
CA ILE A 113 4.30 7.10 -4.35
C ILE A 113 4.90 5.69 -4.22
N ILE A 114 4.14 4.75 -3.63
CA ILE A 114 4.56 3.37 -3.44
C ILE A 114 4.56 2.55 -4.73
N CYS A 115 3.97 3.05 -5.83
CA CYS A 115 3.98 2.38 -7.13
C CYS A 115 4.96 3.03 -8.12
N ASN A 116 5.56 4.15 -7.73
CA ASN A 116 6.42 4.94 -8.59
C ASN A 116 7.88 4.52 -8.42
N ILE A 117 8.63 4.54 -9.52
CA ILE A 117 10.08 4.29 -9.58
C ILE A 117 10.80 5.46 -10.26
N GLY A 118 12.13 5.50 -10.15
CA GLY A 118 12.97 6.46 -10.86
C GLY A 118 12.62 7.93 -10.56
N ALA A 119 12.51 8.76 -11.60
CA ALA A 119 12.26 10.19 -11.41
C ALA A 119 10.87 10.49 -10.85
N LYS A 120 9.85 9.68 -11.16
CA LYS A 120 8.50 9.84 -10.57
C LYS A 120 8.53 9.65 -9.06
N PHE A 121 9.21 8.60 -8.58
CA PHE A 121 9.41 8.37 -7.16
C PHE A 121 10.18 9.53 -6.52
N LYS A 122 11.31 9.92 -7.11
CA LYS A 122 12.14 11.02 -6.59
C LYS A 122 11.35 12.32 -6.45
N ARG A 123 10.51 12.64 -7.44
CA ARG A 123 9.63 13.81 -7.44
C ARG A 123 8.60 13.75 -6.32
N HIS A 124 7.81 12.67 -6.25
CA HIS A 124 6.76 12.54 -5.23
C HIS A 124 7.36 12.42 -3.82
N GLY A 125 8.47 11.69 -3.68
CA GLY A 125 9.20 11.54 -2.42
C GLY A 125 9.83 12.83 -1.92
N ALA A 126 10.26 13.74 -2.81
CA ALA A 126 10.76 15.04 -2.40
C ALA A 126 9.71 15.88 -1.64
N PHE A 127 8.42 15.63 -1.85
CA PHE A 127 7.33 16.31 -1.13
C PHE A 127 6.85 15.55 0.10
N ALA A 128 6.69 14.22 -0.02
CA ALA A 128 6.16 13.41 1.08
C ALA A 128 7.19 13.14 2.19
N MET A 129 8.43 12.79 1.84
CA MET A 129 9.44 12.34 2.81
C MET A 129 9.87 13.41 3.83
N PRO A 130 9.97 14.71 3.49
CA PRO A 130 10.31 15.74 4.47
C PRO A 130 9.36 15.85 5.66
N LEU A 131 8.09 15.44 5.50
CA LEU A 131 7.10 15.47 6.58
C LEU A 131 7.37 14.44 7.66
N PHE A 132 8.02 13.34 7.30
CA PHE A 132 8.40 12.28 8.22
C PHE A 132 9.78 12.51 8.86
N ARG A 133 10.37 13.72 8.71
CA ARG A 133 11.61 14.07 9.39
C ARG A 133 11.37 14.28 10.88
N ARG A 134 12.35 13.89 11.70
CA ARG A 134 12.33 14.04 13.16
C ARG A 134 11.89 15.44 13.62
N SER A 135 12.40 16.50 13.01
CA SER A 135 12.04 17.88 13.39
C SER A 135 10.56 18.18 13.19
N LYS A 136 9.93 17.63 12.15
CA LYS A 136 8.49 17.77 11.88
C LYS A 136 7.64 16.94 12.82
N ILE A 137 8.08 15.74 13.17
CA ILE A 137 7.38 14.91 14.15
C ILE A 137 7.41 15.60 15.52
N ILE A 138 8.57 16.09 15.96
CA ILE A 138 8.73 16.77 17.25
C ILE A 138 7.91 18.07 17.32
N SER A 139 7.87 18.87 16.23
CA SER A 139 7.08 20.10 16.23
C SER A 139 5.57 19.88 16.39
N ASN A 140 5.10 18.66 16.12
CA ASN A 140 3.69 18.29 16.21
C ASN A 140 3.38 17.38 17.42
N ILE A 141 4.30 17.26 18.39
CA ILE A 141 4.10 16.38 19.54
C ILE A 141 2.86 16.75 20.36
N ASN A 142 2.52 18.04 20.44
CA ASN A 142 1.33 18.50 21.14
C ASN A 142 0.04 17.95 20.50
N ILE A 143 -0.03 17.87 19.16
CA ILE A 143 -1.18 17.26 18.46
C ILE A 143 -1.34 15.78 18.85
N VAL A 144 -0.22 15.07 19.01
CA VAL A 144 -0.24 13.67 19.45
C VAL A 144 -0.73 13.55 20.89
N ILE A 145 -0.28 14.44 21.77
CA ILE A 145 -0.71 14.50 23.18
C ILE A 145 -2.20 14.80 23.26
N ASP A 146 -2.66 15.86 22.59
CA ASP A 146 -4.06 16.29 22.59
C ASP A 146 -5.00 15.19 22.05
N GLY A 147 -4.62 14.52 20.95
CA GLY A 147 -5.38 13.39 20.44
C GLY A 147 -5.43 12.21 21.43
N THR A 148 -4.33 11.94 22.11
CA THR A 148 -4.24 10.88 23.12
C THR A 148 -5.11 11.21 24.33
N ASP A 149 -5.05 12.45 24.83
CA ASP A 149 -5.87 12.91 25.95
C ASP A 149 -7.36 12.85 25.59
N LYS A 150 -7.75 13.29 24.39
CA LYS A 150 -9.12 13.11 23.86
C LYS A 150 -9.58 11.64 23.90
N LEU A 151 -8.71 10.69 23.54
CA LEU A 151 -9.03 9.26 23.60
C LEU A 151 -9.14 8.76 25.05
N LEU A 152 -8.21 9.15 25.92
CA LEU A 152 -8.21 8.74 27.32
C LEU A 152 -9.43 9.28 28.08
N ASP A 153 -9.85 10.51 27.80
CA ASP A 153 -11.03 11.10 28.42
C ASP A 153 -12.31 10.35 28.03
N ARG A 154 -12.40 9.84 26.79
CA ARG A 154 -13.49 8.96 26.37
C ARG A 154 -13.48 7.62 27.08
N TRP A 155 -12.31 7.05 27.29
CA TRP A 155 -12.18 5.81 28.06
C TRP A 155 -12.64 6.00 29.50
N ARG A 156 -12.24 7.12 30.13
CA ARG A 156 -12.64 7.50 31.49
C ARG A 156 -14.12 7.84 31.61
N ALA A 157 -14.74 8.36 30.55
CA ALA A 157 -16.16 8.71 30.54
C ALA A 157 -17.10 7.49 30.51
N ARG A 158 -16.60 6.29 30.18
CA ARG A 158 -17.42 5.06 30.20
C ARG A 158 -17.68 4.58 31.63
N PRO A 159 -18.84 3.93 31.90
CA PRO A 159 -19.16 3.40 33.22
C PRO A 159 -18.09 2.43 33.74
N THR A 160 -17.78 2.55 35.03
CA THR A 160 -16.79 1.71 35.71
C THR A 160 -17.20 0.23 35.60
N GLY A 161 -16.28 -0.64 35.14
CA GLY A 161 -16.52 -2.07 34.97
C GLY A 161 -16.79 -2.53 33.52
N GLN A 162 -16.87 -1.61 32.56
CA GLN A 162 -16.87 -1.97 31.14
C GLN A 162 -15.43 -2.17 30.62
N VAL A 163 -15.19 -3.30 29.94
CA VAL A 163 -13.92 -3.60 29.28
C VAL A 163 -13.95 -3.04 27.85
N HIS A 164 -12.92 -2.27 27.48
CA HIS A 164 -12.73 -1.86 26.08
C HIS A 164 -12.29 -3.06 25.25
N THR A 165 -13.14 -3.52 24.34
CA THR A 165 -12.87 -4.69 23.46
C THR A 165 -12.35 -4.29 22.08
N ASP A 166 -12.38 -3.00 21.76
CA ASP A 166 -12.13 -2.40 20.44
C ASP A 166 -10.89 -1.48 20.43
N VAL A 167 -9.93 -1.71 21.33
CA VAL A 167 -8.72 -0.88 21.49
C VAL A 167 -7.96 -0.68 20.18
N VAL A 168 -7.85 -1.73 19.35
CA VAL A 168 -7.16 -1.64 18.05
C VAL A 168 -7.86 -0.66 17.10
N GLU A 169 -9.20 -0.68 17.04
CA GLU A 169 -9.97 0.23 16.20
C GLU A 169 -9.88 1.67 16.72
N GLN A 170 -9.90 1.86 18.03
CA GLN A 170 -9.75 3.17 18.66
C GLN A 170 -8.36 3.77 18.44
N CYS A 171 -7.30 2.96 18.53
CA CYS A 171 -5.94 3.39 18.20
C CYS A 171 -5.78 3.71 16.71
N GLN A 172 -6.46 2.97 15.81
CA GLN A 172 -6.48 3.29 14.38
C GLN A 172 -7.16 4.63 14.11
N ASN A 173 -8.28 4.92 14.78
CA ASN A 173 -8.95 6.21 14.67
C ASN A 173 -8.08 7.34 15.21
N LEU A 174 -7.46 7.16 16.39
CA LEU A 174 -6.51 8.13 16.93
C LEU A 174 -5.37 8.43 15.96
N LEU A 175 -4.76 7.39 15.37
CA LEU A 175 -3.68 7.57 14.41
C LEU A 175 -4.17 8.31 13.15
N LEU A 176 -5.38 8.02 12.69
CA LEU A 176 -5.97 8.68 11.55
C LEU A 176 -6.22 10.16 11.84
N GLU A 177 -6.75 10.50 13.02
CA GLU A 177 -6.94 11.88 13.50
C GLU A 177 -5.63 12.67 13.48
N ILE A 178 -4.61 12.13 14.16
CA ILE A 178 -3.28 12.74 14.26
C ILE A 178 -2.69 12.92 12.86
N PHE A 179 -2.85 11.93 11.98
CA PHE A 179 -2.35 12.02 10.61
C PHE A 179 -3.09 13.10 9.80
N GLY A 180 -4.41 13.21 9.94
CA GLY A 180 -5.22 14.27 9.32
C GLY A 180 -4.71 15.65 9.71
N LEU A 181 -4.52 15.88 11.00
CA LEU A 181 -4.03 17.15 11.55
C LEU A 181 -2.58 17.45 11.13
N ILE A 182 -1.67 16.48 11.25
CA ILE A 182 -0.25 16.71 10.94
C ILE A 182 -0.01 16.84 9.43
N ALA A 183 -0.61 15.96 8.62
CA ALA A 183 -0.32 15.91 7.19
C ALA A 183 -1.16 16.94 6.42
N PHE A 184 -2.41 17.15 6.81
CA PHE A 184 -3.36 17.93 6.01
C PHE A 184 -3.92 19.14 6.74
N ASP A 185 -3.60 19.32 8.02
CA ASP A 185 -4.20 20.36 8.87
C ASP A 185 -5.74 20.29 8.80
N TYR A 186 -6.23 19.05 8.84
CA TYR A 186 -7.62 18.70 8.64
C TYR A 186 -8.07 17.78 9.78
N ASP A 187 -9.05 18.24 10.56
CA ASP A 187 -9.72 17.43 11.57
C ASP A 187 -10.60 16.41 10.84
N LEU A 188 -10.31 15.13 11.05
CA LEU A 188 -11.03 14.05 10.37
C LEU A 188 -12.27 13.60 11.18
N GLU A 189 -12.48 14.19 12.36
CA GLU A 189 -13.57 13.91 13.30
C GLU A 189 -13.69 12.40 13.60
N THR A 190 -12.56 11.69 13.52
CA THR A 190 -12.51 10.22 13.64
C THR A 190 -12.74 9.77 15.07
N LEU A 191 -12.47 10.66 16.00
CA LEU A 191 -12.79 10.50 17.40
C LEU A 191 -14.24 10.94 17.63
N ASP A 192 -14.74 12.05 17.08
CA ASP A 192 -16.00 12.74 17.47
C ASP A 192 -17.35 12.00 17.32
N GLY A 193 -17.34 10.75 16.87
CA GLY A 193 -18.52 9.88 16.90
C GLY A 193 -19.00 9.53 18.32
N ASN A 194 -20.09 10.17 18.75
CA ASN A 194 -20.98 9.66 19.80
C ASN A 194 -21.60 8.31 19.37
N ASP A 195 -21.99 7.48 20.33
CA ASP A 195 -22.56 6.11 20.24
C ASP A 195 -23.70 5.84 19.22
N SER A 196 -24.07 6.79 18.37
CA SER A 196 -25.12 6.67 17.36
C SER A 196 -24.56 6.38 15.96
N GLY A 197 -24.25 5.11 15.67
CA GLY A 197 -24.39 4.47 14.35
C GLY A 197 -23.57 4.96 13.14
N ASN A 198 -23.05 6.19 13.12
CA ASN A 198 -22.30 6.76 12.00
C ASN A 198 -20.79 6.51 12.22
N LYS A 199 -20.46 5.22 12.14
CA LYS A 199 -19.10 4.68 12.18
C LYS A 199 -18.22 5.48 11.24
N ASN A 200 -17.08 5.97 11.74
CA ASN A 200 -15.98 6.60 11.01
C ASN A 200 -15.86 6.05 9.58
N GLU A 201 -16.50 6.76 8.65
CA GLU A 201 -16.75 6.26 7.29
C GLU A 201 -15.43 6.10 6.55
N LEU A 202 -14.46 6.97 6.83
CA LEU A 202 -13.12 6.93 6.29
C LEU A 202 -12.34 5.70 6.79
N THR A 203 -12.33 5.43 8.10
CA THR A 203 -11.70 4.20 8.64
C THR A 203 -12.31 2.95 8.04
N LYS A 204 -13.65 2.92 7.90
CA LYS A 204 -14.33 1.80 7.25
C LYS A 204 -13.92 1.66 5.78
N ALA A 205 -13.87 2.76 5.03
CA ALA A 205 -13.44 2.77 3.64
C ALA A 205 -11.99 2.28 3.48
N LEU A 206 -11.06 2.75 4.32
CA LEU A 206 -9.67 2.29 4.32
C LEU A 206 -9.56 0.80 4.65
N ARG A 207 -10.30 0.31 5.65
CA ARG A 207 -10.37 -1.11 6.01
C ARG A 207 -10.92 -1.96 4.86
N ASP A 208 -11.94 -1.46 4.17
CA ASP A 208 -12.55 -2.13 3.02
C ASP A 208 -11.57 -2.21 1.84
N ILE A 209 -10.85 -1.13 1.54
CA ILE A 209 -9.76 -1.12 0.54
C ILE A 209 -8.67 -2.14 0.90
N MET A 210 -8.21 -2.16 2.16
CA MET A 210 -7.19 -3.12 2.61
C MET A 210 -7.67 -4.57 2.55
N SER A 211 -8.94 -4.83 2.88
CA SER A 211 -9.53 -6.15 2.75
C SER A 211 -9.60 -6.61 1.29
N ILE A 212 -9.91 -5.69 0.38
CA ILE A 212 -9.96 -5.96 -1.06
C ILE A 212 -8.56 -6.20 -1.60
N PHE A 213 -7.57 -5.44 -1.13
CA PHE A 213 -6.16 -5.64 -1.48
C PHE A 213 -5.70 -7.07 -1.20
N ARG A 214 -6.03 -7.61 -0.01
CA ARG A 214 -5.73 -9.01 0.36
C ARG A 214 -6.37 -10.04 -0.58
N MET A 215 -7.53 -9.73 -1.16
CA MET A 215 -8.16 -10.65 -2.12
C MET A 215 -7.46 -10.60 -3.49
N ILE A 216 -7.12 -9.40 -3.97
CA ILE A 216 -6.56 -9.22 -5.32
C ILE A 216 -5.07 -9.54 -5.41
N ILE A 217 -4.33 -9.55 -4.30
CA ILE A 217 -2.87 -9.80 -4.30
C ILE A 217 -2.54 -11.20 -4.84
N TYR A 218 -3.44 -12.17 -4.63
CA TYR A 218 -3.28 -13.55 -5.06
C TYR A 218 -3.79 -13.82 -6.48
N ALA A 219 -4.62 -12.94 -7.03
CA ALA A 219 -5.29 -13.15 -8.31
C ALA A 219 -4.48 -12.58 -9.48
N PRO A 220 -4.64 -13.10 -10.72
CA PRO A 220 -4.05 -12.49 -11.92
C PRO A 220 -4.54 -11.05 -12.14
N ASN A 221 -3.72 -10.19 -12.74
CA ASN A 221 -4.02 -8.75 -12.91
C ASN A 221 -5.36 -8.50 -13.64
N ILE A 222 -5.69 -9.33 -14.64
CA ILE A 222 -6.96 -9.25 -15.37
C ILE A 222 -8.14 -9.50 -14.43
N VAL A 223 -8.07 -10.56 -13.62
CA VAL A 223 -9.12 -10.92 -12.65
C VAL A 223 -9.25 -9.83 -11.60
N SER A 224 -8.14 -9.32 -11.07
CA SER A 224 -8.12 -8.23 -10.10
C SER A 224 -8.76 -6.96 -10.65
N THR A 225 -8.46 -6.60 -11.90
CA THR A 225 -9.01 -5.40 -12.55
C THR A 225 -10.52 -5.53 -12.77
N VAL A 226 -10.99 -6.69 -13.24
CA VAL A 226 -12.42 -6.98 -13.43
C VAL A 226 -13.14 -6.97 -12.08
N TYR A 227 -12.58 -7.63 -11.07
CA TYR A 227 -13.15 -7.66 -9.72
C TYR A 227 -13.33 -6.26 -9.14
N LEU A 228 -12.33 -5.39 -9.23
CA LEU A 228 -12.41 -4.03 -8.71
C LEU A 228 -13.47 -3.19 -9.44
N LYS A 229 -13.57 -3.31 -10.77
CA LYS A 229 -14.60 -2.61 -11.56
C LYS A 229 -16.01 -3.03 -11.17
N LEU A 230 -16.21 -4.32 -10.89
CA LEU A 230 -17.53 -4.86 -10.55
C LEU A 230 -17.88 -4.67 -9.07
N SER A 231 -16.89 -4.64 -8.18
CA SER A 231 -17.09 -4.58 -6.73
C SER A 231 -17.77 -3.28 -6.30
N PRO A 232 -19.04 -3.31 -5.84
CA PRO A 232 -19.70 -2.12 -5.31
C PRO A 232 -19.02 -1.66 -4.01
N LYS A 233 -18.43 -2.60 -3.26
CA LYS A 233 -17.70 -2.33 -2.03
C LYS A 233 -16.46 -1.48 -2.31
N TYR A 234 -15.65 -1.85 -3.32
CA TYR A 234 -14.51 -1.04 -3.74
C TYR A 234 -14.94 0.36 -4.16
N ARG A 235 -15.92 0.46 -5.08
CA ARG A 235 -16.38 1.75 -5.60
C ARG A 235 -16.87 2.70 -4.51
N ARG A 236 -17.64 2.19 -3.54
CA ARG A 236 -18.08 2.99 -2.38
C ARG A 236 -16.89 3.45 -1.54
N ALA A 237 -15.98 2.55 -1.18
CA ALA A 237 -14.82 2.89 -0.38
C ALA A 237 -13.90 3.91 -1.07
N SER A 238 -13.63 3.73 -2.36
CA SER A 238 -12.85 4.70 -3.15
C SER A 238 -13.55 6.05 -3.24
N ALA A 239 -14.86 6.10 -3.47
CA ALA A 239 -15.62 7.35 -3.51
C ALA A 239 -15.60 8.09 -2.16
N THR A 240 -15.67 7.36 -1.03
CA THR A 240 -15.50 7.95 0.30
C THR A 240 -14.10 8.57 0.44
N VAL A 241 -13.03 7.83 0.14
CA VAL A 241 -11.65 8.36 0.22
C VAL A 241 -11.46 9.58 -0.68
N GLU A 242 -11.92 9.50 -1.93
CA GLU A 242 -11.84 10.59 -2.91
C GLU A 242 -12.58 11.84 -2.43
N ARG A 243 -13.76 11.69 -1.80
CA ARG A 243 -14.50 12.80 -1.21
C ARG A 243 -13.72 13.49 -0.08
N TYR A 244 -13.06 12.74 0.81
CA TYR A 244 -12.21 13.32 1.86
C TYR A 244 -11.01 14.05 1.25
N LEU A 245 -10.37 13.47 0.23
CA LEU A 245 -9.26 14.11 -0.48
C LEU A 245 -9.70 15.43 -1.15
N HIS A 246 -10.86 15.45 -1.80
CA HIS A 246 -11.41 16.67 -2.39
C HIS A 246 -11.67 17.75 -1.35
N ARG A 247 -12.28 17.41 -0.21
CA ARG A 247 -12.51 18.37 0.88
C ARG A 247 -11.21 18.97 1.42
N MET A 248 -10.17 18.15 1.60
CA MET A 248 -8.85 18.62 2.04
C MET A 248 -8.22 19.57 1.01
N VAL A 249 -8.31 19.24 -0.28
CA VAL A 249 -7.81 20.09 -1.37
C VAL A 249 -8.59 21.41 -1.44
N GLU A 250 -9.91 21.36 -1.35
CA GLU A 250 -10.78 22.54 -1.40
C GLU A 250 -10.53 23.49 -0.23
N GLN A 251 -10.41 22.96 0.99
CA GLN A 251 -10.02 23.73 2.18
C GLN A 251 -8.69 24.44 1.96
N GLU A 252 -7.69 23.73 1.44
CA GLU A 252 -6.38 24.32 1.17
C GLU A 252 -6.44 25.38 0.07
N LEU A 253 -7.25 25.18 -0.98
CA LEU A 253 -7.40 26.15 -2.07
C LEU A 253 -8.17 27.42 -1.67
N ALA A 254 -9.05 27.32 -0.67
CA ALA A 254 -9.78 28.45 -0.11
C ALA A 254 -8.86 29.41 0.69
N GLU A 255 -7.71 28.92 1.15
CA GLU A 255 -6.71 29.74 1.86
C GLU A 255 -6.03 30.77 0.94
N THR A 256 -5.67 31.91 1.53
CA THR A 256 -4.99 32.98 0.81
C THR A 256 -3.64 32.48 0.26
N PRO A 257 -3.18 32.99 -0.91
CA PRO A 257 -1.89 32.59 -1.48
C PRO A 257 -0.70 32.77 -0.51
N ASP A 258 -0.72 33.82 0.32
CA ASP A 258 0.32 34.09 1.31
C ASP A 258 0.29 33.09 2.47
N SER A 259 -0.91 32.75 2.98
CA SER A 259 -1.11 31.68 3.97
C SER A 259 -0.58 30.34 3.44
N ARG A 260 -0.92 29.99 2.19
CA ARG A 260 -0.45 28.77 1.52
C ARG A 260 1.06 28.71 1.37
N LEU A 261 1.72 29.83 1.01
CA LEU A 261 3.17 29.90 0.88
C LEU A 261 3.88 29.67 2.21
N GLN A 262 3.32 30.16 3.31
CA GLN A 262 3.84 29.89 4.65
C GLN A 262 3.62 28.41 5.04
N ARG A 263 2.42 27.89 4.77
CA ARG A 263 2.02 26.51 5.10
C ARG A 263 2.65 25.44 4.20
N LYS A 264 3.20 25.82 3.03
CA LYS A 264 3.95 24.92 2.12
C LYS A 264 5.05 24.13 2.83
N LYS A 265 5.66 24.71 3.87
CA LYS A 265 6.75 24.07 4.63
C LYS A 265 6.24 23.17 5.76
N THR A 266 4.96 23.23 6.12
CA THR A 266 4.40 22.57 7.31
C THR A 266 3.29 21.57 6.98
N SER A 267 2.56 21.74 5.89
CA SER A 267 1.45 20.88 5.47
C SER A 267 1.74 20.14 4.16
N LEU A 268 1.40 18.85 4.09
CA LEU A 268 1.53 18.03 2.88
C LEU A 268 0.66 18.57 1.76
N ILE A 269 -0.60 18.89 2.07
CA ILE A 269 -1.54 19.33 1.04
C ILE A 269 -1.11 20.69 0.48
N ALA A 270 -0.65 21.60 1.33
CA ALA A 270 -0.08 22.89 0.91
C ALA A 270 1.14 22.70 0.00
N SER A 271 2.04 21.77 0.36
CA SER A 271 3.20 21.43 -0.47
C SER A 271 2.81 20.82 -1.81
N LEU A 272 1.83 19.92 -1.83
CA LEU A 272 1.38 19.25 -3.05
C LEU A 272 0.67 20.22 -3.99
N VAL A 273 -0.28 21.01 -3.48
CA VAL A 273 -1.03 22.01 -4.25
C VAL A 273 -0.08 23.04 -4.87
N SER A 274 0.86 23.57 -4.08
CA SER A 274 1.80 24.59 -4.54
C SER A 274 2.81 24.09 -5.59
N SER A 275 3.19 22.81 -5.53
CA SER A 275 4.24 22.27 -6.40
C SER A 275 3.72 21.56 -7.64
N LEU A 276 2.53 20.94 -7.59
CA LEU A 276 1.93 20.31 -8.78
C LEU A 276 1.48 21.35 -9.81
N GLN A 277 1.03 22.53 -9.37
CA GLN A 277 0.58 23.61 -10.27
C GLN A 277 1.71 24.31 -11.03
N ALA A 278 2.93 24.35 -10.47
CA ALA A 278 4.06 25.08 -11.05
C ALA A 278 4.86 24.27 -12.09
N ASP A 279 4.98 22.94 -11.90
CA ASP A 279 5.93 22.10 -12.63
C ASP A 279 5.31 21.23 -13.74
N GLU A 280 3.98 21.15 -13.85
CA GLU A 280 3.29 20.27 -14.80
C GLU A 280 3.65 20.54 -16.28
N PRO A 281 3.69 21.80 -16.75
CA PRO A 281 4.02 22.11 -18.14
C PRO A 281 5.50 21.87 -18.48
N ALA A 282 6.40 22.07 -17.51
CA ALA A 282 7.84 21.92 -17.69
C ALA A 282 8.28 20.45 -17.70
N GLU A 283 7.66 19.61 -16.85
CA GLU A 283 7.91 18.18 -16.78
C GLU A 283 7.28 17.40 -17.94
N ALA A 284 6.09 17.81 -18.43
CA ALA A 284 5.48 17.21 -19.61
C ALA A 284 6.44 17.24 -20.82
N ARG A 285 7.26 18.29 -20.92
CA ARG A 285 8.24 18.54 -22.00
C ARG A 285 9.55 17.75 -21.89
N LYS A 286 9.85 17.10 -20.76
CA LYS A 286 11.09 16.30 -20.61
C LYS A 286 11.02 14.98 -21.38
N LYS A 287 12.14 14.54 -21.98
CA LYS A 287 12.20 13.29 -22.75
C LYS A 287 12.02 12.07 -21.82
N GLU A 288 11.40 11.00 -22.32
CA GLU A 288 11.06 9.82 -21.51
C GLU A 288 12.28 9.16 -20.83
N ALA A 289 13.45 9.22 -21.47
CA ALA A 289 14.72 8.76 -20.89
C ALA A 289 15.18 9.59 -19.68
N GLU A 290 14.86 10.89 -19.63
CA GLU A 290 15.12 11.75 -18.48
C GLU A 290 14.09 11.53 -17.36
N LYS A 291 12.84 11.15 -17.74
CA LYS A 291 11.75 10.79 -16.81
C LYS A 291 11.98 9.45 -16.10
N LYS A 292 12.74 8.53 -16.69
CA LYS A 292 13.07 7.24 -16.04
C LYS A 292 14.21 7.38 -15.02
N GLY A 293 14.91 8.52 -14.99
CA GLY A 293 16.18 8.65 -14.28
C GLY A 293 17.26 7.83 -15.00
N LYS A 294 18.53 8.23 -14.89
CA LYS A 294 19.62 7.40 -15.42
C LYS A 294 19.55 6.05 -14.72
N VAL A 295 19.28 4.99 -15.47
CA VAL A 295 19.61 3.63 -15.08
C VAL A 295 21.12 3.64 -14.99
N TYR A 296 21.65 3.66 -13.76
CA TYR A 296 23.09 3.51 -13.56
C TYR A 296 23.39 2.04 -13.86
N SER A 297 23.90 1.82 -15.08
CA SER A 297 24.58 0.58 -15.50
C SER A 297 25.75 0.27 -14.58
#